data_AF-A0A5J5ENT5-F1
#
_entry.id   AF-A0A5J5ENT5-F1
#
_cell.length_a   1.000
_cell.length_b   1.000
_cell.length_c   1.000
_cell.angle_alpha   90.00
_cell.angle_beta   90.00
_cell.angle_gamma   90.00
#
_symmetry.space_group_name_H-M   'P 1'
#
loop_
_entity.id
_entity.type
_entity.pdbx_description
1 polymer ?
#
loop_
_entity_poly.entity_id
_entity_poly.type
_entity_poly.pdbx_seq_one_letter_code
_entity_poly.pdbx_strand_id
1 'polypeptide(L)' 'MVNTAITVRFDPKNIYKSNRPMKNQIISKVQSQAPVGAASATVVGGWHSSRSDARNHITVDYYDDSGTHMSREHVV' A
#
# COMPACT_ATOMS: atom_id res chain seq x y z
N MET A 1 20.08 -1.94 1.23
CA MET A 1 18.71 -1.45 1.40
C MET A 1 17.94 -2.52 2.13
N VAL A 2 17.42 -2.24 3.33
CA VAL A 2 16.66 -3.23 4.11
C VAL A 2 15.26 -3.31 3.50
N ASN A 3 15.03 -4.32 2.66
CA ASN A 3 13.69 -4.79 2.33
C ASN A 3 13.11 -5.43 3.60
N THR A 4 12.64 -4.63 4.54
CA THR A 4 11.81 -5.17 5.62
C THR A 4 10.51 -5.61 4.95
N ALA A 5 10.27 -6.92 4.91
CA ALA A 5 9.01 -7.46 4.41
C ALA A 5 7.89 -7.04 5.37
N ILE A 6 7.29 -5.87 5.14
CA ILE A 6 6.16 -5.38 5.93
C ILE A 6 4.90 -6.16 5.58
N THR A 7 3.99 -6.26 6.54
CA THR A 7 2.69 -6.90 6.31
C THR A 7 1.79 -5.97 5.52
N VAL A 8 1.37 -6.38 4.32
CA VAL A 8 0.45 -5.59 3.47
C VAL A 8 -0.97 -6.13 3.56
N ARG A 9 -1.88 -5.27 4.00
CA ARG A 9 -3.32 -5.51 4.06
C ARG A 9 -4.03 -4.70 2.98
N PHE A 10 -5.26 -5.09 2.70
CA PHE A 10 -6.10 -4.43 1.73
C PHE A 10 -7.44 -4.11 2.37
N ASP A 11 -7.94 -2.91 2.13
CA ASP A 11 -9.26 -2.47 2.53
C ASP A 11 -9.97 -1.83 1.33
N PRO A 12 -11.01 -2.44 0.75
CA PRO A 12 -11.67 -3.67 1.21
C PRO A 12 -10.82 -4.94 0.99
N LYS A 13 -10.93 -5.92 1.90
CA LYS A 13 -10.11 -7.16 1.95
C LYS A 13 -10.12 -7.98 0.65
N ASN A 14 -11.22 -7.91 -0.09
CA ASN A 14 -11.48 -8.63 -1.33
C ASN A 14 -11.06 -7.86 -2.58
N ILE A 15 -10.43 -6.69 -2.44
CA ILE A 15 -9.89 -5.99 -3.57
C ILE A 15 -8.79 -6.82 -4.26
N TYR A 16 -8.85 -6.86 -5.59
CA TYR A 16 -8.01 -7.72 -6.44
C TYR A 16 -8.12 -9.22 -6.16
N LYS A 17 -9.19 -9.72 -5.51
CA LYS A 17 -9.41 -11.16 -5.29
C LYS A 17 -9.35 -11.96 -6.60
N SER A 18 -9.89 -11.42 -7.69
CA SER A 18 -9.89 -12.01 -9.03
C SER A 18 -8.61 -11.72 -9.85
N ASN A 19 -7.74 -10.82 -9.40
CA ASN A 19 -6.52 -10.42 -10.11
C ASN A 19 -5.29 -10.54 -9.20
N ARG A 20 -4.89 -11.78 -8.94
CA ARG A 20 -3.72 -12.11 -8.10
C ARG A 20 -2.41 -11.51 -8.61
N PRO A 21 -2.12 -11.47 -9.93
CA PRO A 21 -0.91 -10.82 -10.44
C PRO A 21 -0.83 -9.33 -10.06
N MET A 22 -1.92 -8.58 -10.24
CA MET A 22 -1.99 -7.17 -9.84
C MET A 22 -1.80 -7.00 -8.33
N LYS A 23 -2.42 -7.87 -7.53
CA LYS A 23 -2.27 -7.86 -6.07
C LYS A 23 -0.81 -8.02 -5.65
N ASN A 24 -0.08 -8.95 -6.26
CA ASN A 24 1.33 -9.19 -5.96
C ASN A 24 2.21 -8.00 -6.37
N GLN A 25 1.95 -7.40 -7.54
CA GLN A 25 2.66 -6.20 -7.98
C GLN A 25 2.48 -5.03 -7.00
N ILE A 26 1.26 -4.84 -6.50
CA ILE A 26 0.95 -3.82 -5.50
C ILE A 26 1.71 -4.08 -4.19
N ILE A 27 1.71 -5.34 -3.70
CA ILE A 27 2.45 -5.70 -2.48
C ILE A 27 3.94 -5.38 -2.65
N SER A 28 4.54 -5.77 -3.78
CA SER A 28 5.95 -5.48 -4.05
C SER A 28 6.24 -3.98 -4.13
N LYS A 29 5.37 -3.19 -4.79
CA LYS A 29 5.51 -1.73 -4.84
C LYS A 29 5.41 -1.12 -3.44
N VAL A 30 4.39 -1.47 -2.66
CA VAL A 30 4.18 -0.98 -1.29
C VAL A 30 5.38 -1.30 -0.40
N GLN A 31 5.89 -2.54 -0.45
CA GLN A 31 7.07 -2.93 0.32
C GLN A 31 8.33 -2.15 -0.09
N SER A 32 8.50 -1.88 -1.39
CA SER A 32 9.65 -1.12 -1.89
C SER A 32 9.63 0.38 -1.52
N GLN A 33 8.44 0.93 -1.27
CA GLN A 33 8.24 2.34 -0.92
C GLN A 33 7.97 2.53 0.58
N ALA A 34 8.06 1.46 1.37
CA ALA A 34 7.82 1.52 2.80
C ALA A 34 8.84 2.45 3.47
N PRO A 35 8.39 3.43 4.29
CA PRO A 35 9.30 4.27 5.04
C PRO A 35 10.04 3.44 6.09
N VAL A 36 11.25 3.89 6.46
CA VAL A 36 12.04 3.24 7.51
C VAL A 36 11.25 3.25 8.82
N GLY A 37 11.10 2.08 9.42
CA GLY A 37 10.31 1.89 10.65
C GLY A 37 8.88 1.42 10.44
N ALA A 38 8.39 1.38 9.19
CA ALA A 38 7.10 0.74 8.90
C ALA A 38 7.19 -0.77 9.17
N ALA A 39 6.18 -1.29 9.87
CA ALA A 39 6.00 -2.73 10.12
C ALA A 39 4.82 -3.29 9.32
N SER A 40 3.82 -2.45 9.02
CA SER A 40 2.67 -2.84 8.22
C SER A 40 2.15 -1.71 7.35
N ALA A 41 1.35 -2.07 6.35
CA ALA A 41 0.67 -1.14 5.47
C ALA A 41 -0.75 -1.61 5.15
N THR A 42 -1.65 -0.65 4.95
CA THR A 42 -3.01 -0.89 4.47
C THR A 42 -3.20 -0.16 3.16
N VAL A 43 -3.45 -0.92 2.09
CA VAL A 43 -3.87 -0.38 0.80
C VAL A 43 -5.35 -0.03 0.90
N VAL A 44 -5.65 1.27 0.83
CA VAL A 44 -7.00 1.82 0.93
C VAL A 44 -7.56 2.01 -0.48
N GLY A 45 -8.46 1.12 -0.87
CA GLY A 45 -9.06 1.11 -2.19
C GLY A 45 -8.13 0.58 -3.30
N GLY A 46 -8.61 0.72 -4.53
CA GLY A 46 -7.93 0.22 -5.72
C GLY A 46 -7.17 1.32 -6.45
N TRP A 47 -6.57 0.96 -7.59
CA TRP A 47 -6.03 1.92 -8.54
C TRP A 47 -7.17 2.82 -8.96
N HIS A 48 -7.02 4.11 -8.68
CA HIS A 48 -7.98 5.12 -9.05
C HIS A 48 -7.26 6.42 -9.40
N SER A 49 -7.97 7.26 -10.14
CA SER A 49 -7.58 8.65 -10.37
C SER A 49 -8.57 9.54 -9.63
N SER A 50 -8.07 10.61 -9.02
CA SER A 50 -8.88 11.64 -8.37
C SER A 50 -8.93 12.88 -9.25
N ARG A 51 -9.93 13.75 -9.08
CA ARG A 51 -9.99 15.03 -9.82
C ARG A 51 -8.75 15.90 -9.57
N SER A 52 -8.16 15.79 -8.37
CA SER A 52 -6.98 16.55 -7.95
C SER A 52 -5.65 15.82 -8.20
N ASP A 53 -5.66 14.50 -8.40
CA ASP A 53 -4.50 13.72 -8.85
C ASP A 53 -4.94 12.80 -9.99
N ALA A 54 -4.72 13.28 -11.21
CA ALA A 54 -5.10 12.58 -12.43
C ALA A 54 -4.23 11.35 -12.70
N ARG A 55 -3.12 11.15 -11.97
CA ARG A 55 -2.33 9.93 -12.08
C ARG A 55 -3.13 8.79 -11.48
N ASN A 56 -3.10 7.64 -12.13
CA ASN A 56 -3.65 6.42 -11.55
C ASN A 56 -2.76 6.02 -10.38
N HIS A 57 -3.28 6.02 -9.15
CA HIS A 57 -2.54 5.72 -7.93
C HIS A 57 -3.36 4.81 -7.00
N ILE A 58 -2.66 4.20 -6.05
CA ILE A 58 -3.29 3.58 -4.87
C ILE A 58 -2.90 4.38 -3.63
N THR A 59 -3.85 4.51 -2.72
CA THR A 59 -3.59 5.11 -1.41
C THR A 59 -3.12 4.03 -0.44
N VAL A 60 -2.05 4.30 0.28
CA VAL A 60 -1.43 3.36 1.22
C VAL A 60 -1.16 4.05 2.55
N ASP A 61 -1.68 3.48 3.63
CA ASP A 61 -1.37 3.91 4.99
C ASP A 61 -0.28 3.01 5.56
N TYR A 62 0.80 3.59 6.07
CA TYR A 62 1.88 2.87 6.74
C TYR A 62 1.75 3.00 8.26
N TYR A 63 2.11 1.93 8.97
CA TYR A 63 2.06 1.85 10.42
C TYR A 63 3.36 1.29 10.99
N ASP A 64 3.74 1.76 12.17
CA ASP A 64 4.87 1.23 12.93
C ASP A 64 4.52 -0.10 13.62
N ASP A 65 5.48 -0.67 14.36
CA ASP A 65 5.32 -1.93 15.07
C ASP A 65 4.32 -1.86 16.24
N SER A 66 4.02 -0.64 16.73
CA SER A 66 2.97 -0.41 17.73
C SER A 66 1.58 -0.24 17.11
N GLY A 67 1.48 -0.26 15.77
CA GLY A 67 0.24 0.00 15.04
C GLY A 67 -0.11 1.49 14.93
N THR A 68 0.82 2.40 15.26
CA THR A 68 0.62 3.84 15.09
C THR A 68 0.68 4.21 13.62
N HIS A 69 -0.28 5.00 13.16
CA HIS A 69 -0.27 5.51 11.78
C HIS A 69 0.92 6.46 11.58
N MET A 70 1.80 6.11 10.65
CA MET A 70 3.00 6.88 10.32
C MET A 70 2.72 7.91 9.22
N SER A 71 2.26 7.45 8.06
CA SER A 71 1.99 8.31 6.92
C SER A 71 0.99 7.67 5.95
N ARG A 72 0.40 8.52 5.11
CA ARG A 72 -0.41 8.13 3.96
C ARG A 72 0.32 8.55 2.69
N GLU A 73 0.57 7.60 1.81
CA GLU A 73 1.27 7.81 0.54
C GLU A 73 0.41 7.42 -0.66
N HIS A 74 0.71 8.04 -1.80
CA HIS A 74 0.15 7.66 -3.10
C HIS A 74 1.20 6.92 -3.92
N VAL A 75 0.99 5.62 -4.12
CA VAL A 75 1.87 4.77 -4.92
C VAL A 75 1.37 4.77 -6.38
N VAL A 76 2.24 5.20 -7.30
CA VAL A 76 2.02 5.26 -8.76
C VAL A 76 2.72 4.08 -9.46
#